data_AF-A0A5C5BPP1-F1
#
_entry.id   AF-A0A5C5BPP1-F1
#
_cell.length_a   1.000
_cell.length_b   1.000
_cell.length_c   1.000
_cell.angle_alpha   90.00
_cell.angle_beta   90.00
_cell.angle_gamma   90.00
#
_symmetry.space_group_name_H-M   'P 1'
#
loop_
_entity.id
_entity.type
_entity.pdbx_description
1 polymer ?
#
loop_
_entity_poly.entity_id
_entity_poly.type
_entity_poly.pdbx_seq_one_letter_code
_entity_poly.pdbx_strand_id
1 'polypeptide(L)'
;MGLVLAIIVSVACIVYGAFLFAGNEFCYRLLAGGDSFLALNPSDAALRKSARQSAVAVWMVVVVLWCTLAHAYAQAGEPFDTAFLVIGAAAGVVVAVIVVSQIKQYADVLKEHHG
;
A
#
# COMPACT_ATOMS: atom_id res chain seq x y z
N MET A 1 -22.16 12.11 -3.73
CA MET A 1 -21.25 12.07 -2.55
C MET A 1 -20.10 11.06 -2.70
N GLY A 2 -20.35 9.83 -3.15
CA GLY A 2 -19.32 8.77 -3.24
C GLY A 2 -18.08 9.12 -4.09
N LEU A 3 -18.25 9.74 -5.26
CA LEU A 3 -17.14 10.10 -6.15
C LEU A 3 -16.22 11.19 -5.56
N VAL A 4 -16.80 12.21 -4.92
CA VAL A 4 -16.03 13.29 -4.27
C VAL A 4 -15.22 12.72 -3.10
N LEU A 5 -15.82 11.83 -2.29
CA LEU A 5 -15.11 11.15 -1.21
C LEU A 5 -13.97 10.29 -1.75
N ALA A 6 -14.19 9.54 -2.84
CA ALA A 6 -13.17 8.72 -3.50
C ALA A 6 -12.00 9.57 -3.99
N ILE A 7 -12.26 10.75 -4.57
CA ILE A 7 -11.22 11.70 -4.99
C ILE A 7 -10.41 12.18 -3.77
N ILE A 8 -11.09 12.62 -2.71
CA ILE A 8 -10.41 13.13 -1.49
C ILE A 8 -9.53 12.05 -0.87
N VAL A 9 -10.07 10.83 -0.70
CA VAL A 9 -9.33 9.69 -0.15
C VAL A 9 -8.14 9.34 -1.06
N SER A 10 -8.33 9.35 -2.38
CA SER A 10 -7.24 9.07 -3.33
C SER A 10 -6.11 10.09 -3.24
N VAL A 11 -6.43 11.38 -3.20
CA VAL A 11 -5.42 12.45 -3.04
C VAL A 11 -4.66 12.26 -1.73
N ALA A 12 -5.37 12.01 -0.63
CA ALA A 12 -4.73 11.75 0.66
C ALA A 12 -3.81 10.52 0.62
N CYS A 13 -4.25 9.40 0.02
CA CYS A 13 -3.45 8.18 -0.13
C CYS A 13 -2.25 8.38 -1.06
N ILE A 14 -2.37 9.12 -2.15
CA ILE A 14 -1.25 9.43 -3.06
C ILE A 14 -0.19 10.24 -2.33
N VAL A 15 -0.61 11.32 -1.65
CA VAL A 15 0.28 12.19 -0.87
C VAL A 15 0.96 11.39 0.25
N TYR A 16 0.20 10.59 0.99
CA TYR A 16 0.71 9.73 2.05
C TYR A 16 1.71 8.67 1.51
N GLY A 17 1.40 8.02 0.39
CA GLY A 17 2.31 7.10 -0.29
C GLY A 17 3.59 7.78 -0.76
N ALA A 18 3.53 9.02 -1.26
CA ALA A 18 4.72 9.79 -1.63
C ALA A 18 5.63 10.07 -0.43
N PHE A 19 5.06 10.42 0.73
CA PHE A 19 5.82 10.58 1.97
C PHE A 19 6.46 9.27 2.46
N LEU A 20 5.74 8.14 2.35
CA LEU A 20 6.31 6.82 2.64
C LEU A 20 7.47 6.47 1.69
N PHE A 21 7.34 6.80 0.40
CA PHE A 21 8.38 6.54 -0.59
C PHE A 21 9.64 7.39 -0.36
N ALA A 22 9.45 8.63 0.10
CA ALA A 22 10.52 9.53 0.55
C ALA A 22 11.22 9.03 1.83
N GLY A 23 10.69 7.99 2.49
CA GLY A 23 11.27 7.42 3.70
C GLY A 23 10.96 8.23 4.96
N ASN A 24 9.83 8.93 5.00
CA ASN A 24 9.40 9.66 6.19
C ASN A 24 9.06 8.67 7.33
N GLU A 25 9.86 8.70 8.39
CA GLU A 25 9.71 7.83 9.57
C GLU A 25 8.35 8.01 10.28
N PHE A 26 7.81 9.23 10.32
CA PHE A 26 6.51 9.48 10.96
C PHE A 26 5.38 8.76 10.23
N CYS A 27 5.35 8.85 8.90
CA CYS A 27 4.35 8.16 8.09
C CYS A 27 4.50 6.64 8.20
N TYR A 28 5.74 6.15 8.25
CA TYR A 28 6.03 4.73 8.42
C TYR A 28 5.62 4.22 9.81
N ARG A 29 5.89 4.97 10.89
CA ARG A 29 5.42 4.69 12.26
C ARG A 29 3.91 4.57 12.33
N LEU A 30 3.20 5.51 11.69
CA LEU A 30 1.74 5.51 11.65
C LEU A 30 1.21 4.25 10.95
N LEU A 31 1.87 3.83 9.86
CA LEU A 31 1.50 2.62 9.13
C LEU A 31 1.79 1.33 9.90
N ALA A 32 2.95 1.28 10.56
CA ALA A 32 3.46 0.09 11.26
C ALA A 32 2.78 -0.13 12.62
N GLY A 33 1.78 0.68 12.99
CA GLY A 33 1.05 0.54 14.25
C GLY A 33 1.78 1.13 15.46
N GLY A 34 2.69 2.08 15.26
CA GLY A 34 3.38 2.81 16.33
C GLY A 34 4.82 2.35 16.60
N ASP A 35 5.34 2.66 17.79
CA ASP A 35 6.74 2.43 18.17
C ASP A 35 7.13 0.95 18.25
N SER A 36 6.18 0.02 18.29
CA SER A 36 6.43 -1.42 18.50
C SER A 36 7.24 -2.09 17.38
N PHE A 37 7.19 -1.59 16.14
CA PHE A 37 8.00 -2.12 15.03
C PHE A 37 9.41 -1.50 15.00
N LEU A 38 9.56 -0.27 15.51
CA LEU A 38 10.86 0.40 15.71
C LEU A 38 11.57 -0.09 16.98
N ALA A 39 10.83 -0.65 17.93
CA ALA A 39 11.37 -1.24 19.15
C ALA A 39 12.26 -2.47 18.87
N LEU A 40 12.09 -3.15 17.72
CA LEU A 40 13.01 -4.22 17.29
C LEU A 40 14.31 -3.69 16.68
N ASN A 41 14.57 -2.38 16.74
CA ASN A 41 15.78 -1.72 16.24
C ASN A 41 16.29 -2.26 14.86
N PRO A 42 15.41 -2.40 13.84
CA PRO A 42 15.82 -2.88 12.53
C PRO A 42 16.73 -1.86 11.85
N SER A 43 17.69 -2.31 11.03
CA SER A 43 18.58 -1.41 10.28
C SER A 43 17.81 -0.39 9.43
N ASP A 44 18.32 0.85 9.34
CA ASP A 44 17.72 1.95 8.56
C ASP A 44 17.43 1.57 7.10
N ALA A 45 18.26 0.69 6.53
CA ALA A 45 18.08 0.17 5.18
C ALA A 45 16.84 -0.73 5.06
N ALA A 46 16.56 -1.57 6.06
CA ALA A 46 15.38 -2.42 6.11
C ALA A 46 14.09 -1.58 6.30
N LEU A 47 14.15 -0.55 7.15
CA LEU A 47 13.06 0.41 7.34
C LEU A 47 12.70 1.15 6.06
N ARG A 48 13.70 1.71 5.36
CA ARG A 48 13.47 2.41 4.08
C ARG A 48 12.93 1.49 2.99
N LYS A 49 13.39 0.24 2.93
CA LYS A 49 12.87 -0.75 1.98
C LYS A 49 11.40 -1.08 2.28
N SER A 50 11.08 -1.31 3.55
CA SER A 50 9.71 -1.58 3.97
C SER A 50 8.79 -0.37 3.71
N ALA A 51 9.22 0.84 4.05
CA ALA A 51 8.47 2.07 3.79
C ALA A 51 8.14 2.25 2.31
N ARG A 52 9.09 1.99 1.41
CA ARG A 52 8.87 2.03 -0.04
C ARG A 52 7.91 0.95 -0.52
N GLN A 53 8.01 -0.28 -0.01
CA GLN A 53 7.07 -1.35 -0.35
C GLN A 53 5.65 -1.00 0.11
N SER A 54 5.50 -0.45 1.31
CA SER A 54 4.23 0.03 1.82
C SER A 54 3.66 1.20 1.03
N ALA A 55 4.50 2.13 0.56
CA ALA A 55 4.07 3.19 -0.36
C ALA A 55 3.47 2.63 -1.65
N VAL A 56 4.12 1.61 -2.24
CA VAL A 56 3.61 0.92 -3.44
C VAL A 56 2.27 0.26 -3.14
N ALA A 57 2.09 -0.38 -1.99
CA ALA A 57 0.82 -0.97 -1.61
C ALA A 57 -0.31 0.09 -1.50
N VAL A 58 -0.03 1.25 -0.88
CA VAL A 58 -0.99 2.36 -0.79
C VAL A 58 -1.39 2.86 -2.18
N TRP A 59 -0.44 3.02 -3.09
CA TRP A 59 -0.74 3.42 -4.47
C TRP A 59 -1.54 2.36 -5.23
N MET A 60 -1.26 1.07 -5.04
CA MET A 60 -2.03 -0.01 -5.66
C MET A 60 -3.47 -0.07 -5.14
N VAL A 61 -3.71 0.23 -3.86
CA VAL A 61 -5.08 0.37 -3.32
C VAL A 61 -5.85 1.49 -4.02
N VAL A 62 -5.19 2.63 -4.28
CA VAL A 62 -5.79 3.72 -5.06
C VAL A 62 -6.14 3.25 -6.46
N VAL A 63 -5.24 2.51 -7.14
CA VAL A 63 -5.51 1.94 -8.48
C VAL A 63 -6.71 1.00 -8.46
N VAL A 64 -6.82 0.10 -7.48
CA VAL A 64 -7.98 -0.79 -7.32
C VAL A 64 -9.27 0.02 -7.14
N LEU A 65 -9.24 1.01 -6.25
CA LEU A 65 -10.39 1.88 -5.98
C LEU A 65 -10.85 2.58 -7.27
N TRP A 66 -9.94 3.15 -8.05
CA TRP A 66 -10.29 3.79 -9.32
C TRP A 66 -10.76 2.81 -10.39
N CYS A 67 -10.20 1.60 -10.47
CA CYS A 67 -10.69 0.58 -11.41
C CYS A 67 -12.13 0.15 -11.07
N THR A 68 -12.44 -0.05 -9.79
CA THR A 68 -13.81 -0.39 -9.35
C THR A 68 -14.78 0.76 -9.59
N LEU A 69 -14.36 2.01 -9.35
CA LEU A 69 -15.18 3.19 -9.59
C LEU A 69 -15.41 3.42 -11.09
N ALA A 70 -14.38 3.23 -11.92
CA ALA A 70 -14.49 3.32 -13.37
C ALA A 70 -15.44 2.26 -13.92
N HIS A 71 -15.35 1.01 -13.45
CA HIS A 71 -16.30 -0.03 -13.85
C HIS A 71 -17.75 0.29 -13.42
N ALA A 72 -17.94 0.91 -12.24
CA ALA A 72 -19.27 1.25 -11.74
C ALA A 72 -19.91 2.47 -12.44
N TYR A 73 -19.10 3.44 -12.89
CA TYR A 73 -19.59 4.72 -13.42
C TYR A 73 -19.38 4.89 -14.93
N ALA A 74 -18.37 4.27 -15.51
CA ALA A 74 -18.12 4.31 -16.94
C ALA A 74 -18.76 3.09 -17.60
N GLN A 75 -19.92 3.27 -18.24
CA GLN A 75 -20.44 2.32 -19.22
C GLN A 75 -19.58 2.36 -20.50
N ALA A 76 -18.29 2.08 -20.36
CA ALA A 76 -17.29 2.22 -21.43
C ALA A 76 -17.33 1.04 -22.42
N GLY A 77 -18.12 0.01 -22.15
CA GLY A 77 -18.26 -1.20 -22.96
C GLY A 77 -17.32 -2.33 -22.53
N GLU A 78 -17.61 -3.54 -23.02
CA GLU A 78 -16.93 -4.80 -22.64
C GLU A 78 -15.39 -4.78 -22.62
N PRO A 79 -14.66 -4.15 -23.57
CA PRO A 79 -13.20 -4.17 -23.54
C PRO A 79 -12.61 -3.35 -22.37
N PHE A 80 -13.29 -2.27 -21.97
CA PHE A 80 -12.85 -1.43 -20.86
C PHE A 80 -13.16 -2.07 -19.51
N ASP A 81 -14.32 -2.72 -19.38
CA ASP A 81 -14.69 -3.47 -18.17
C ASP A 81 -13.70 -4.59 -17.88
N THR A 82 -13.32 -5.33 -18.92
CA THR A 82 -12.30 -6.40 -18.80
C THR A 82 -10.94 -5.82 -18.40
N ALA A 83 -10.53 -4.69 -19.00
CA ALA A 83 -9.27 -4.03 -18.66
C ALA A 83 -9.23 -3.56 -17.20
N PHE A 84 -10.30 -2.91 -16.70
CA PHE A 84 -10.38 -2.47 -15.31
C PHE A 84 -10.33 -3.63 -14.32
N LEU A 85 -11.00 -4.74 -14.64
CA LEU A 85 -10.97 -5.94 -13.81
C LEU A 85 -9.55 -6.54 -13.74
N VAL A 86 -8.87 -6.69 -14.88
CA VAL A 86 -7.50 -7.23 -14.94
C VAL A 86 -6.52 -6.34 -14.19
N ILE A 87 -6.59 -5.02 -14.37
CA ILE A 87 -5.71 -4.06 -13.68
C ILE A 87 -5.98 -4.09 -12.17
N GLY A 88 -7.25 -4.09 -11.76
CA GLY A 88 -7.63 -4.18 -10.35
C GLY A 88 -7.17 -5.49 -9.70
N ALA A 89 -7.34 -6.62 -10.39
CA ALA A 89 -6.88 -7.92 -9.90
C ALA A 89 -5.34 -7.96 -9.77
N ALA A 90 -4.61 -7.48 -10.78
CA ALA A 90 -3.15 -7.42 -10.74
C ALA A 90 -2.64 -6.53 -9.58
N ALA A 91 -3.25 -5.37 -9.39
CA ALA A 91 -2.93 -4.47 -8.27
C ALA A 91 -3.22 -5.14 -6.91
N GLY A 92 -4.33 -5.88 -6.78
CA GLY A 92 -4.65 -6.66 -5.58
C GLY A 92 -3.60 -7.75 -5.28
N VAL A 93 -3.12 -8.46 -6.31
CA VAL A 93 -2.03 -9.44 -6.16
C VAL A 93 -0.75 -8.80 -5.65
N VAL A 94 -0.38 -7.62 -6.18
CA VAL A 94 0.81 -6.87 -5.73
C VAL A 94 0.69 -6.50 -4.25
N VAL A 95 -0.48 -6.00 -3.81
CA VAL A 95 -0.72 -5.71 -2.40
C VAL A 95 -0.55 -6.95 -1.52
N ALA A 96 -1.12 -8.09 -1.93
CA ALA A 96 -1.00 -9.35 -1.18
C ALA A 96 0.46 -9.81 -1.05
N VAL A 97 1.25 -9.75 -2.12
CA VAL A 97 2.67 -10.11 -2.11
C VAL A 97 3.47 -9.19 -1.17
N ILE A 98 3.17 -7.89 -1.17
CA ILE A 98 3.81 -6.93 -0.27
C ILE A 98 3.46 -7.27 1.18
N VAL A 99 2.19 -7.49 1.52
CA VAL A 99 1.76 -7.85 2.88
C VAL A 99 2.46 -9.12 3.37
N VAL A 100 2.52 -10.18 2.54
CA VAL A 100 3.22 -11.42 2.90
C VAL A 100 4.72 -11.17 3.12
N SER A 101 5.34 -10.34 2.29
CA SER A 101 6.76 -10.00 2.41
C SER A 101 7.05 -9.23 3.70
N GLN A 102 6.17 -8.30 4.08
CA GLN A 102 6.24 -7.52 5.31
C GLN A 102 6.11 -8.42 6.56
N ILE A 103 5.15 -9.36 6.55
CA ILE A 103 4.97 -10.32 7.65
C ILE A 103 6.22 -11.19 7.81
N LYS A 104 6.80 -11.68 6.70
CA LYS A 104 8.04 -12.48 6.74
C LYS A 104 9.20 -11.68 7.32
N GLN A 105 9.41 -10.45 6.86
CA GLN A 105 10.44 -9.57 7.41
C GLN A 105 10.26 -9.35 8.92
N TYR A 106 9.03 -9.13 9.38
CA TYR A 106 8.76 -8.99 10.82
C TYR A 106 9.09 -10.26 11.60
N ALA A 107 8.69 -11.42 11.07
CA ALA A 107 8.96 -12.72 11.69
C ALA A 107 10.46 -13.05 11.76
N ASP A 108 11.24 -12.68 10.74
CA ASP A 108 12.69 -12.87 10.72
C ASP A 108 13.38 -11.98 11.76
N VAL A 109 13.00 -10.70 11.85
CA VAL A 109 13.54 -9.77 12.88
C VAL A 109 13.17 -10.23 14.30
N LEU A 110 11.97 -10.76 14.50
CA LEU A 110 11.54 -11.35 15.78
C LEU A 110 12.38 -12.56 16.20
N LYS A 111 12.76 -13.42 15.24
CA LYS A 111 13.63 -14.58 15.51
C LYS A 111 15.04 -14.15 15.91
N GLU A 112 15.55 -13.08 15.31
CA GLU A 112 16.89 -12.56 15.56
C GLU A 112 17.04 -11.92 16.95
N HIS A 113 15.95 -11.39 17.54
CA HIS A 113 15.95 -10.82 18.90
C HIS A 113 15.65 -11.82 20.03
N HIS A 114 15.07 -12.99 19.72
CA HIS A 114 14.75 -14.02 20.71
C HIS A 114 15.70 -15.24 20.68
N GLY A 115 16.70 -15.26 19.80
CA GLY A 115 17.79 -16.25 19.76
C GLY A 115 19.06 -15.73 20.41
#